data_AF-A0A2U2DJR3-F1
#
_entry.id   AF-A0A2U2DJR3-F1
#
_cell.length_a   1.000
_cell.length_b   1.000
_cell.length_c   1.000
_cell.angle_alpha   90.00
_cell.angle_beta   90.00
_cell.angle_gamma   90.00
#
_symmetry.space_group_name_H-M   'P 1'
#
loop_
_entity.id
_entity.type
_entity.pdbx_description
1 polymer ?
#
loop_
_entity_poly.entity_id
_entity_poly.type
_entity_poly.pdbx_seq_one_letter_code
_entity_poly.pdbx_strand_id
1 'polypeptide(L)' 'MTTTQFSDRRMPLREEEIEVCERVFRQLCLRQPPMTEAEREALASSIIYYFQTGVRNEGSLARLLA' A
#
# COMPACT_ATOMS: atom_id res chain seq x y z
N MET A 1 -19.17 2.75 -16.92
CA MET A 1 -17.79 2.67 -16.39
C MET A 1 -17.66 3.78 -15.37
N THR A 2 -17.86 3.48 -14.08
CA THR A 2 -17.89 4.48 -13.00
C THR A 2 -16.48 4.74 -12.49
N THR A 3 -15.88 5.81 -12.98
CA THR A 3 -14.61 6.34 -12.48
C THR A 3 -14.88 7.07 -11.17
N THR A 4 -14.75 6.36 -10.05
CA THR A 4 -14.80 6.96 -8.71
C THR A 4 -13.55 7.84 -8.55
N GLN A 5 -13.75 9.15 -8.73
CA GLN A 5 -12.75 10.18 -8.46
C GLN A 5 -12.48 10.23 -6.95
N PHE A 6 -11.43 9.55 -6.50
CA PHE A 6 -10.79 9.90 -5.24
C PHE A 6 -9.92 11.14 -5.49
N SER A 7 -10.55 12.32 -5.35
CA SER A 7 -9.84 13.57 -5.08
C SER A 7 -9.24 13.47 -3.69
N ASP A 8 -7.99 13.04 -3.61
CA ASP A 8 -7.14 13.27 -2.47
C ASP A 8 -5.75 13.58 -3.03
N ARG A 9 -4.96 14.41 -2.34
CA ARG A 9 -3.65 14.95 -2.76
C ARG A 9 -2.55 13.88 -2.91
N ARG A 10 -2.87 12.77 -3.54
CA ARG A 10 -1.98 11.66 -3.85
C ARG A 10 -1.23 12.06 -5.11
N MET A 11 0.01 12.53 -4.95
CA MET A 11 0.93 12.61 -6.09
C MET A 11 0.89 11.24 -6.80
N PRO A 12 0.80 11.21 -8.14
CA PRO A 12 0.84 9.94 -8.86
C PRO A 12 2.13 9.24 -8.45
N LEU A 13 2.00 8.10 -7.78
CA LEU A 13 3.15 7.26 -7.42
C LEU A 13 3.88 6.94 -8.71
N ARG A 14 5.20 7.14 -8.74
CA ARG A 14 6.03 6.72 -9.87
C ARG A 14 6.00 5.19 -9.95
N GLU A 15 6.27 4.61 -11.13
CA GLU A 15 6.35 3.16 -11.29
C GLU A 15 7.28 2.50 -10.26
N GLU A 16 8.43 3.12 -9.98
CA GLU A 16 9.38 2.69 -8.94
C GLU A 16 8.76 2.64 -7.53
N GLU A 17 7.84 3.56 -7.22
CA GLU A 17 7.14 3.65 -5.93
C GLU A 17 6.01 2.62 -5.84
N ILE A 18 5.34 2.35 -6.97
CA ILE A 18 4.33 1.30 -7.09
C ILE A 18 4.97 -0.07 -6.86
N GLU A 19 6.12 -0.34 -7.48
CA GLU A 19 6.86 -1.60 -7.30
C GLU A 19 7.24 -1.83 -5.82
N VAL A 20 7.64 -0.77 -5.12
CA VAL A 20 7.95 -0.81 -3.69
C VAL A 20 6.70 -1.11 -2.87
N CYS A 21 5.58 -0.44 -3.14
CA CYS A 21 4.32 -0.69 -2.45
C CYS A 21 3.81 -2.13 -2.68
N GLU A 22 3.91 -2.64 -3.91
CA GLU A 22 3.53 -4.01 -4.26
C GLU A 22 4.41 -5.06 -3.58
N ARG A 23 5.73 -4.84 -3.50
CA ARG A 23 6.64 -5.75 -2.78
C ARG A 23 6.29 -5.85 -1.31
N VAL A 24 6.06 -4.72 -0.65
CA VAL A 24 5.65 -4.69 0.76
C VAL A 24 4.31 -5.40 0.95
N PHE A 25 3.34 -5.10 0.09
CA PHE A 25 2.02 -5.75 0.13
C PHE A 25 2.13 -7.27 0.01
N ARG A 26 2.92 -7.76 -0.96
CA ARG A 26 3.14 -9.18 -1.15
C ARG A 26 3.86 -9.81 0.03
N GLN A 27 4.86 -9.12 0.60
CA GLN A 27 5.59 -9.59 1.77
C GLN A 27 4.69 -9.69 3.01
N LEU A 28 3.81 -8.70 3.23
CA LEU A 28 2.83 -8.71 4.33
C LEU A 28 1.80 -9.83 4.13
N CYS A 29 1.26 -9.99 2.92
CA CYS A 29 0.36 -11.10 2.58
C CYS A 29 1.00 -12.48 2.77
N LEU A 30 2.29 -12.62 2.46
CA LEU A 30 3.04 -13.87 2.69
C LEU A 30 3.30 -14.12 4.18
N ARG A 31 3.48 -13.05 4.97
CA ARG A 31 3.78 -13.11 6.39
C ARG A 31 2.54 -13.29 7.27
N GLN A 32 1.38 -12.81 6.81
CA GLN A 32 0.09 -12.96 7.48
C GLN A 32 -1.00 -13.52 6.53
N PRO A 33 -1.18 -14.86 6.48
CA PRO A 33 -2.41 -15.46 5.96
C PRO A 33 -3.33 -15.96 7.10
N PRO A 34 -4.69 -15.90 6.96
CA PRO A 34 -5.48 -15.45 5.80
C PRO A 34 -6.13 -14.07 6.02
N MET A 35 -5.80 -13.10 5.15
CA MET A 35 -6.53 -11.83 5.04
C MET A 35 -7.69 -11.94 4.04
N THR A 36 -8.82 -11.32 4.38
CA THR A 36 -9.95 -11.16 3.46
C THR A 36 -9.64 -10.14 2.36
N GLU A 37 -10.43 -10.13 1.28
CA GLU A 37 -10.28 -9.15 0.19
C GLU A 37 -10.38 -7.71 0.69
N ALA A 38 -11.31 -7.44 1.60
CA ALA A 38 -11.44 -6.14 2.25
C ALA A 38 -10.19 -5.75 3.07
N GLU A 39 -9.58 -6.70 3.78
CA GLU A 39 -8.34 -6.44 4.52
C GLU A 39 -7.15 -6.20 3.59
N ARG A 40 -7.10 -6.90 2.45
CA ARG A 40 -6.10 -6.63 1.41
C ARG A 40 -6.26 -5.23 0.83
N GLU A 41 -7.47 -4.80 0.51
CA GLU A 41 -7.71 -3.45 0.00
C GLU A 41 -7.36 -2.38 1.04
N ALA A 42 -7.71 -2.60 2.32
CA ALA A 42 -7.34 -1.71 3.42
C ALA A 42 -5.82 -1.64 3.62
N LEU A 43 -5.13 -2.78 3.49
CA LEU A 43 -3.67 -2.86 3.58
C LEU A 43 -3.02 -2.11 2.42
N ALA A 44 -3.47 -2.31 1.18
CA ALA A 44 -2.95 -1.61 0.01
C ALA A 44 -3.15 -0.09 0.11
N SER A 45 -4.33 0.37 0.54
CA SER A 45 -4.57 1.79 0.80
C SER A 45 -3.68 2.34 1.91
N SER A 46 -3.45 1.58 2.98
CA SER A 46 -2.57 2.00 4.07
C SER A 46 -1.12 2.12 3.61
N ILE A 47 -0.62 1.16 2.83
CA ILE A 47 0.74 1.20 2.26
C ILE A 47 0.92 2.47 1.45
N ILE A 48 0.01 2.76 0.52
CA ILE A 48 0.05 3.97 -0.31
C ILE A 48 0.01 5.23 0.54
N TYR A 49 -0.87 5.27 1.54
CA TYR A 49 -1.00 6.41 2.44
C TYR A 49 0.29 6.70 3.23
N TYR A 50 0.88 5.66 3.84
CA TYR A 50 2.13 5.77 4.60
C TYR A 50 3.32 6.14 3.69
N PHE A 51 3.35 5.58 2.49
CA PHE A 51 4.38 5.88 1.51
C PHE A 51 4.34 7.36 1.10
N GLN A 52 3.13 7.90 0.87
CA GLN A 52 2.92 9.32 0.52
C GLN A 52 3.12 10.28 1.69
N THR A 53 2.89 9.85 2.93
CA THR A 53 3.18 10.67 4.13
C THR A 53 4.68 10.76 4.45
N GLY A 54 5.53 9.99 3.75
CA GLY A 54 6.99 10.07 3.84
C GLY A 54 7.67 8.79 4.33
N VAL A 55 6.91 7.74 4.64
CA VAL A 55 7.46 6.42 4.99
C VAL A 55 7.81 5.68 3.69
N ARG A 56 8.88 6.10 3.03
CA ARG A 56 9.36 5.50 1.76
C ARG A 56 10.24 4.25 1.95
N ASN A 57 10.39 3.80 3.20
CA ASN A 57 11.21 2.63 3.53
C ASN A 57 10.36 1.36 3.60
N GLU A 58 10.63 0.38 2.74
CA GLU A 58 9.97 -0.94 2.71
C GLU A 58 9.95 -1.60 4.10
N GLY A 59 11.09 -1.60 4.81
CA GLY A 59 11.19 -2.19 6.14
C GLY A 59 10.38 -1.47 7.21
N SER A 60 10.25 -0.14 7.10
CA SER A 60 9.43 0.65 8.03
C SER A 60 7.95 0.42 7.78
N LEU A 61 7.53 0.44 6.51
CA LEU A 61 6.16 0.12 6.09
C LEU A 61 5.77 -1.30 6.48
N ALA A 62 6.63 -2.28 6.18
CA ALA A 62 6.40 -3.67 6.55
C ALA A 62 6.34 -3.82 8.07
N ARG A 63 7.17 -3.12 8.86
CA ARG A 63 7.10 -3.20 10.33
C ARG A 63 5.88 -2.48 10.92
N LEU A 64 5.40 -1.42 10.27
CA LEU A 64 4.26 -0.64 10.73
C LEU A 64 2.92 -1.35 10.45
N LEU A 65 2.89 -2.20 9.42
CA LEU A 65 1.71 -2.93 8.96
C LEU A 65 1.75 -4.44 9.22
N ALA A 66 2.87 -4.98 9.74
CA ALA A 66 3.02 -6.41 10.10
C ALA A 66 2.59 -6.74 11.52
#